data_AF-A0A7X8WXE3-F1
#
_entry.id   AF-A0A7X8WXE3-F1
#
_cell.length_a   1.000
_cell.length_b   1.000
_cell.length_c   1.000
_cell.angle_alpha   90.00
_cell.angle_beta   90.00
_cell.angle_gamma   90.00
#
_symmetry.space_group_name_H-M   'P 1'
#
loop_
_entity.id
_entity.type
_entity.pdbx_description
1 polymer ?
#
loop_
_entity_poly.entity_id
_entity_poly.type
_entity_poly.pdbx_seq_one_letter_code
_entity_poly.pdbx_strand_id
1 'polypeptide(L)'
;MKRKIYWRRGIIKTISMLFIVSFFILTIGVLVDPANANKEEQIIEVVVAKNDTLWAIAKKHGNNQMDIRKFIYEIKELNQIDATIYPGQVLYIPLP
;
A
#
# COMPACT_ATOMS: atom_id res chain seq x y z
N MET A 1 -25.82 52.69 -16.89
CA MET A 1 -24.94 52.19 -15.81
C MET A 1 -25.09 50.70 -15.45
N LYS A 2 -26.24 50.04 -15.63
CA LYS A 2 -26.48 48.66 -15.15
C LYS A 2 -25.62 47.55 -15.82
N ARG A 3 -25.26 47.68 -17.11
CA ARG A 3 -24.44 46.69 -17.86
C ARG A 3 -23.06 46.39 -17.23
N LYS A 4 -22.41 47.40 -16.64
CA LYS A 4 -21.08 47.25 -16.01
C LYS A 4 -21.13 46.41 -14.73
N ILE A 5 -22.28 46.38 -14.05
CA ILE A 5 -22.50 45.64 -12.79
C ILE A 5 -22.76 44.14 -13.08
N TYR A 6 -23.55 43.82 -14.11
CA TYR A 6 -23.79 42.42 -14.51
C TYR A 6 -22.53 41.73 -15.04
N TRP A 7 -21.67 42.45 -15.77
CA TRP A 7 -20.40 41.93 -16.26
C TRP A 7 -19.40 41.64 -15.12
N ARG A 8 -19.28 42.55 -14.16
CA ARG A 8 -18.47 42.35 -12.94
C ARG A 8 -18.95 41.17 -12.09
N ARG A 9 -20.27 40.98 -11.94
CA ARG A 9 -20.85 39.85 -11.21
C ARG A 9 -20.62 38.50 -11.90
N GLY A 10 -20.61 38.46 -13.23
CA GLY A 10 -20.26 37.26 -14.00
C GLY A 10 -18.78 36.88 -13.83
N ILE A 11 -17.89 37.86 -13.91
CA ILE A 11 -16.44 37.67 -13.75
C ILE A 11 -16.08 37.19 -12.34
N ILE A 12 -16.71 37.75 -11.30
CA ILE A 12 -16.49 37.31 -9.92
C ILE A 12 -16.93 35.84 -9.75
N LYS A 13 -18.06 35.44 -10.33
CA LYS A 13 -18.52 34.04 -10.28
C LYS A 13 -17.56 33.07 -10.98
N THR A 14 -17.03 33.45 -12.15
CA THR A 14 -16.05 32.62 -12.87
C THR A 14 -14.73 32.50 -12.12
N ILE A 15 -14.26 33.59 -11.49
CA ILE A 15 -13.03 33.58 -10.68
C ILE A 15 -13.23 32.73 -9.42
N SER A 16 -14.37 32.86 -8.73
CA SER A 16 -14.69 32.02 -7.58
C SER A 16 -14.79 30.54 -7.96
N MET A 17 -15.36 30.22 -9.12
CA MET A 17 -15.43 28.84 -9.61
C MET A 17 -14.04 28.25 -9.89
N LEU A 18 -13.14 29.02 -10.51
CA LEU A 18 -11.75 28.59 -10.74
C LEU A 18 -10.97 28.41 -9.43
N PHE A 19 -11.20 29.28 -8.44
CA PHE A 19 -10.58 29.14 -7.11
C PHE A 19 -11.02 27.87 -6.39
N ILE A 20 -12.30 27.52 -6.46
CA ILE A 20 -12.84 26.30 -5.85
C ILE A 20 -12.22 25.06 -6.51
N VAL A 21 -12.13 25.03 -7.85
CA VAL A 21 -11.51 23.92 -8.58
C VAL A 21 -10.03 23.79 -8.21
N SER A 22 -9.29 24.90 -8.15
CA SER A 22 -7.88 24.91 -7.72
C SER A 22 -7.70 24.38 -6.29
N PHE A 23 -8.60 24.76 -5.37
CA PHE A 23 -8.58 24.27 -3.99
C PHE A 23 -8.77 22.75 -3.93
N PHE A 24 -9.73 22.19 -4.69
CA PHE A 24 -9.94 20.74 -4.73
C PHE A 24 -8.75 19.98 -5.33
N ILE A 25 -8.08 20.53 -6.36
CA ILE A 25 -6.87 19.94 -6.94
C ILE A 25 -5.74 19.87 -5.90
N LEU A 26 -5.56 20.94 -5.11
CA LEU A 26 -4.55 20.99 -4.05
C LEU A 26 -4.84 19.99 -2.92
N THR A 27 -6.10 19.78 -2.56
CA THR A 27 -6.46 18.82 -1.50
C THR A 27 -6.25 17.36 -1.91
N ILE A 28 -6.42 17.02 -3.19
CA ILE A 28 -6.18 15.66 -3.68
C ILE A 28 -4.70 15.29 -3.52
N GLY A 29 -3.78 16.22 -3.77
CA GLY A 29 -2.34 16.01 -3.64
C GLY A 29 -1.84 15.73 -2.22
N VAL A 30 -2.61 16.09 -1.18
CA VAL A 30 -2.24 15.86 0.23
C VAL A 30 -2.70 14.48 0.73
N LEU A 31 -3.68 13.86 0.05
CA LEU A 31 -4.22 12.55 0.43
C LEU A 31 -3.49 11.38 -0.22
N VAL A 32 -2.69 11.65 -1.26
CA VAL A 32 -1.80 10.64 -1.86
C VAL A 32 -0.51 10.63 -1.07
N ASP A 33 -0.32 9.59 -0.26
CA ASP A 33 0.90 9.32 0.46
C ASP A 33 1.85 8.54 -0.47
N PRO A 34 2.81 9.20 -1.16
CA PRO A 34 3.65 8.54 -2.15
C PRO A 34 4.53 7.44 -1.54
N ALA A 35 4.70 7.44 -0.22
CA ALA A 35 5.40 6.41 0.53
C ALA A 35 4.71 5.03 0.48
N ASN A 36 3.39 4.98 0.30
CA ASN A 36 2.62 3.73 0.21
C ASN A 36 2.36 3.28 -1.22
N ALA A 37 2.60 4.14 -2.22
CA ALA A 37 2.23 3.87 -3.61
C ALA A 37 3.16 2.88 -4.33
N ASN A 38 4.37 2.62 -3.80
CA ASN A 38 5.40 1.82 -4.48
C ASN A 38 6.21 0.92 -3.53
N LYS A 39 5.63 0.41 -2.43
CA LYS A 39 6.18 -0.81 -1.85
C LYS A 39 5.69 -1.97 -2.70
N GLU A 40 6.40 -2.22 -3.81
CA GLU A 40 6.32 -3.52 -4.46
C GLU A 40 6.84 -4.53 -3.43
N GLU A 41 5.92 -5.20 -2.73
CA GLU A 41 6.25 -6.30 -1.84
C GLU A 41 6.96 -7.36 -2.68
N GLN A 42 8.28 -7.48 -2.51
CA GLN A 42 9.06 -8.45 -3.24
C GLN A 42 8.71 -9.83 -2.70
N ILE A 43 8.06 -10.66 -3.52
CA ILE A 43 7.71 -12.03 -3.15
C ILE A 43 8.77 -12.97 -3.70
N ILE A 44 9.27 -13.87 -2.85
CA ILE A 44 10.16 -14.96 -3.25
C ILE A 44 9.49 -16.31 -3.07
N GLU A 45 9.91 -17.28 -3.87
CA GLU A 45 9.50 -18.69 -3.74
C GLU A 45 10.54 -19.49 -2.94
N VAL A 46 10.07 -20.23 -1.95
CA VAL A 46 10.89 -21.12 -1.13
C VAL A 46 10.29 -22.52 -1.16
N VAL A 47 11.07 -23.49 -1.63
CA VAL A 47 10.71 -24.90 -1.55
C VAL A 47 11.06 -25.42 -0.16
N VAL A 48 10.06 -25.93 0.56
CA VAL A 48 10.21 -26.48 1.90
C VAL A 48 11.07 -27.75 1.84
N ALA A 49 12.15 -27.78 2.61
CA ALA A 49 13.01 -28.96 2.75
C ALA A 49 12.58 -29.85 3.92
N LYS A 50 13.17 -31.06 3.98
CA LYS A 50 12.97 -31.95 5.12
C LYS A 50 13.50 -31.30 6.39
N ASN A 51 12.69 -31.31 7.45
CA ASN A 51 12.94 -30.68 8.76
C ASN A 51 12.85 -29.15 8.80
N ASP A 52 12.41 -28.50 7.71
CA ASP A 52 12.06 -27.09 7.78
C ASP A 52 10.84 -26.87 8.65
N THR A 53 10.80 -25.71 9.30
CA THR A 53 9.64 -25.22 10.03
C THR A 53 9.28 -23.84 9.53
N LEU A 54 7.99 -23.49 9.56
CA LEU A 54 7.52 -22.18 9.16
C LEU A 54 8.21 -21.06 9.96
N TRP A 55 8.51 -21.33 11.23
CA TRP A 55 9.28 -20.44 12.09
C TRP A 55 10.72 -20.22 11.61
N ALA A 56 11.45 -21.29 11.28
CA ALA A 56 12.82 -21.17 10.80
C ALA A 56 12.91 -20.44 9.45
N ILE A 57 11.95 -20.72 8.56
CA ILE A 57 11.81 -20.04 7.26
C ILE A 57 11.52 -18.54 7.49
N ALA A 58 10.52 -18.20 8.31
CA ALA A 58 10.19 -16.81 8.63
C ALA A 58 11.37 -16.07 9.28
N LYS A 59 12.10 -16.72 10.20
CA LYS A 59 13.29 -16.14 10.84
C LYS A 59 14.42 -15.86 9.84
N LYS A 60 14.56 -16.69 8.80
CA LYS A 60 15.60 -16.56 7.79
C LYS A 60 15.35 -15.39 6.83
N HIS A 61 14.08 -15.11 6.52
CA HIS A 61 13.69 -14.12 5.51
C HIS A 61 13.11 -12.82 6.09
N GLY A 62 12.74 -12.82 7.37
CA GLY A 62 12.23 -11.63 8.05
C GLY A 62 13.32 -10.63 8.44
N ASN A 63 12.91 -9.40 8.71
CA ASN A 63 13.77 -8.32 9.21
C ASN A 63 13.74 -8.32 10.75
N ASN A 64 14.87 -8.03 11.39
CA ASN A 64 15.01 -7.91 12.85
C ASN A 64 14.07 -6.86 13.49
N GLN A 65 13.51 -5.95 12.70
CA GLN A 65 12.57 -4.92 13.18
C GLN A 65 11.11 -5.40 13.23
N MET A 66 10.77 -6.50 12.53
CA MET A 66 9.41 -7.02 12.45
C MET A 66 9.20 -8.13 13.49
N ASP A 67 8.01 -8.15 14.12
CA ASP A 67 7.61 -9.27 14.97
C ASP A 67 7.44 -10.53 14.10
N ILE A 68 8.24 -11.56 14.38
CA ILE A 68 8.21 -12.83 13.66
C ILE A 68 6.81 -13.47 13.63
N ARG A 69 5.95 -13.23 14.63
CA ARG A 69 4.58 -13.77 14.66
C ARG A 69 3.71 -13.09 13.62
N LYS A 70 3.87 -11.78 13.42
CA LYS A 70 3.18 -11.03 12.36
C LYS A 70 3.67 -11.51 11.00
N PHE A 71 4.98 -11.69 10.85
CA PHE A 71 5.55 -12.18 9.61
C PHE A 71 5.09 -13.61 9.26
N ILE A 72 5.03 -14.51 10.25
CA ILE A 72 4.44 -15.83 10.06
C ILE A 72 2.98 -15.71 9.65
N TYR A 73 2.21 -14.82 10.27
CA TYR A 73 0.81 -14.59 9.88
C TYR A 73 0.69 -14.11 8.43
N GLU A 74 1.53 -13.20 7.97
CA GLU A 74 1.55 -12.74 6.57
C GLU A 74 1.88 -13.88 5.60
N ILE A 75 2.90 -14.69 5.90
CA ILE A 75 3.25 -15.88 5.09
C ILE A 75 2.06 -16.84 5.04
N LYS A 76 1.36 -17.05 6.16
CA LYS A 76 0.17 -17.91 6.21
C LYS A 76 -0.95 -17.43 5.31
N GLU A 77 -1.31 -16.15 5.41
CA GLU A 77 -2.37 -15.53 4.61
C GLU A 77 -2.02 -15.58 3.12
N LEU A 78 -0.77 -15.24 2.77
CA LEU A 78 -0.29 -15.24 1.39
C LEU A 78 -0.35 -16.64 0.74
N ASN A 79 -0.06 -17.69 1.52
CA ASN A 79 -0.05 -19.07 1.03
C ASN A 79 -1.37 -19.82 1.28
N GLN A 80 -2.35 -19.20 1.95
CA GLN A 80 -3.60 -19.85 2.37
C GLN A 80 -3.36 -21.14 3.19
N ILE A 81 -2.40 -21.09 4.12
CA ILE A 81 -2.04 -22.22 4.97
C ILE A 81 -2.24 -21.89 6.45
N ASP A 82 -2.39 -22.94 7.25
CA ASP A 82 -2.32 -22.84 8.71
C ASP A 82 -0.85 -22.81 9.17
N ALA A 83 -0.41 -23.72 10.04
CA ALA A 83 0.99 -23.75 10.51
C ALA A 83 1.79 -24.92 9.94
N THR A 84 1.12 -25.88 9.32
CA THR A 84 1.71 -27.12 8.83
C THR A 84 2.24 -26.92 7.43
N ILE A 85 3.51 -27.28 7.22
CA ILE A 85 4.18 -27.25 5.92
C ILE A 85 4.78 -28.63 5.64
N TYR A 86 4.90 -28.99 4.37
CA TYR A 86 5.38 -30.31 3.95
C TYR A 86 6.61 -30.19 3.05
N PRO A 87 7.59 -31.11 3.14
CA PRO A 87 8.72 -31.13 2.21
C PRO A 87 8.25 -31.19 0.76
N GLY A 88 8.84 -30.35 -0.10
CA GLY A 88 8.46 -30.19 -1.51
C GLY A 88 7.34 -29.16 -1.75
N GLN A 89 6.70 -28.65 -0.71
CA GLN A 89 5.74 -27.55 -0.82
C GLN A 89 6.46 -26.26 -1.22
N VAL A 90 5.86 -25.48 -2.13
CA VAL A 90 6.32 -24.13 -2.46
C VAL A 90 5.61 -23.14 -1.55
N LEU A 91 6.38 -22.25 -0.91
CA LEU A 91 5.89 -21.14 -0.13
C LEU A 91 6.29 -19.82 -0.78
N TYR A 92 5.34 -18.91 -0.89
CA TYR A 92 5.54 -17.51 -1.25
C TYR A 92 5.84 -16.70 0.01
N ILE A 93 6.96 -15.99 0.05
CA ILE A 93 7.37 -15.21 1.23
C ILE A 93 7.50 -13.74 0.82
N PRO A 94 6.78 -12.81 1.47
CA PRO A 94 6.98 -11.39 1.25
C PRO A 94 8.31 -10.97 1.89
N LEU A 95 9.16 -10.23 1.18
CA LEU A 95 10.37 -9.65 1.74
C LEU A 95 10.03 -8.29 2.39
N PRO A 96 10.50 -8.05 3.63
CA PRO A 96 10.21 -6.83 4.40
C PRO A 96 10.94 -5.56 3.92
#